data_AF-A0A7H8MCC1-F1
#
_entry.id   AF-A0A7H8MCC1-F1
#
_cell.length_a   1.000
_cell.length_b   1.000
_cell.length_c   1.000
_cell.angle_alpha   90.00
_cell.angle_beta   90.00
_cell.angle_gamma   90.00
#
_symmetry.space_group_name_H-M   'P 1'
#
loop_
_entity.id
_entity.type
_entity.pdbx_description
1 polymer ?
#
loop_
_entity_poly.entity_id
_entity_poly.type
_entity_poly.pdbx_seq_one_letter_code
_entity_poly.pdbx_strand_id
1 'polypeptide(L)'
;MEVPGPPPPLPRRIALVVALLLLSPICAEYLIGYDQIIGRPLELLGGLLILAPLYGTVAVLIREAARRTGRGWPTIVLLSAAFGLVQAGLIDQSLFNPDFVDEPSWDRDRLPTHIPDLGLSAKYLLSFVAGHVIWSFGAPIAVIEACTPRYAKRPWLGRAGITTMVVLYALGAAIIFNEHTKDFMASPAQLGTTAAIAVLLVIAAFVLPRRRARVPGRVPPPWSVGCGAVVLWGTHQLAPASWTGVAMAALALTLAAGCLLRFSGRRDWNHRHVLAASGAALVVNSALAFVVEPLGETSYPVKYTVNAVLLLSVLLLLAFIDHRLRRSDQTLVQVGSS
;
A
#
# COMPACT_ATOMS: atom_id res chain seq x y z
N MET A 1 21.78 -20.41 -10.30
CA MET A 1 21.44 -18.98 -10.22
C MET A 1 21.04 -18.54 -11.62
N GLU A 2 19.79 -18.14 -11.85
CA GLU A 2 19.42 -17.49 -13.11
C GLU A 2 20.20 -16.17 -13.22
N VAL A 3 20.98 -16.03 -14.30
CA VAL A 3 21.65 -14.76 -14.61
C VAL A 3 20.55 -13.71 -14.85
N PRO A 4 20.55 -12.57 -14.13
CA PRO A 4 19.56 -11.54 -14.36
C PRO A 4 19.70 -11.04 -15.80
N GLY A 5 18.69 -11.27 -16.63
CA GLY A 5 18.71 -10.75 -18.01
C GLY A 5 18.84 -9.21 -18.04
N PRO A 6 19.17 -8.63 -19.20
CA PRO A 6 19.57 -7.23 -19.33
C PRO A 6 18.53 -6.29 -18.72
N PRO A 7 18.94 -5.23 -18.02
CA PRO A 7 17.99 -4.39 -17.31
C PRO A 7 17.06 -3.68 -18.32
N PRO A 8 15.80 -3.36 -17.96
CA PRO A 8 14.79 -2.84 -18.90
C PRO A 8 15.29 -1.62 -19.70
N PRO A 9 14.79 -1.37 -20.91
CA PRO A 9 15.08 -0.12 -21.64
C PRO A 9 14.73 1.10 -20.78
N LEU A 10 15.51 2.18 -20.88
CA LEU A 10 15.34 3.39 -20.06
C LEU A 10 13.90 3.96 -20.09
N PRO A 11 13.24 4.11 -21.26
CA PRO A 11 11.86 4.63 -21.29
C PRO A 11 10.88 3.77 -20.49
N ARG A 12 11.06 2.44 -20.51
CA ARG A 12 10.21 1.53 -19.73
C ARG A 12 10.48 1.62 -18.23
N ARG A 13 11.73 1.86 -17.81
CA ARG A 13 12.04 2.09 -16.39
C ARG A 13 11.38 3.35 -15.88
N ILE A 14 11.50 4.45 -16.64
CA ILE A 14 10.89 5.72 -16.29
C ILE A 14 9.37 5.56 -16.16
N ALA A 15 8.73 4.92 -17.14
CA ALA A 15 7.28 4.66 -17.08
C ALA A 15 6.85 3.86 -15.84
N LEU A 16 7.59 2.80 -15.47
CA LEU A 16 7.28 2.00 -14.27
C LEU A 16 7.47 2.79 -12.97
N VAL A 17 8.54 3.59 -12.90
CA VAL A 17 8.82 4.46 -11.74
C VAL A 17 7.73 5.51 -11.59
N VAL A 18 7.42 6.26 -12.66
CA VAL A 18 6.38 7.29 -12.65
C VAL A 18 5.01 6.69 -12.34
N ALA A 19 4.66 5.55 -12.93
CA ALA A 19 3.40 4.88 -12.65
C ALA A 19 3.26 4.48 -11.17
N LEU A 20 4.32 3.96 -10.54
CA LEU A 20 4.30 3.62 -9.12
C LEU A 20 4.31 4.88 -8.23
N LEU A 21 5.07 5.90 -8.63
CA LEU A 21 5.18 7.18 -7.94
C LEU A 21 3.80 7.86 -7.82
N LEU A 22 2.95 7.71 -8.84
CA LEU A 22 1.60 8.28 -8.87
C LEU A 22 0.53 7.34 -8.31
N LEU A 23 0.61 6.03 -8.61
CA LEU A 23 -0.42 5.08 -8.15
C LEU A 23 -0.43 4.95 -6.62
N SER A 24 0.74 5.01 -5.98
CA SER A 24 0.86 4.90 -4.52
C SER A 24 0.05 5.95 -3.75
N PRO A 25 0.23 7.27 -3.95
CA PRO A 25 -0.59 8.28 -3.28
C PRO A 25 -2.06 8.23 -3.71
N ILE A 26 -2.36 7.90 -4.97
CA ILE A 26 -3.77 7.74 -5.41
C ILE A 26 -4.44 6.63 -4.60
N CYS A 27 -3.77 5.49 -4.40
CA CYS A 27 -4.29 4.39 -3.61
C CYS A 27 -4.44 4.74 -2.12
N ALA A 28 -3.53 5.53 -1.57
CA ALA A 28 -3.54 5.97 -0.18
C ALA A 28 -4.67 6.96 0.10
N GLU A 29 -4.78 8.02 -0.72
CA GLU A 29 -5.56 9.21 -0.38
C GLU A 29 -6.82 9.37 -1.24
N TYR A 30 -6.74 9.08 -2.55
CA TYR A 30 -7.81 9.48 -3.46
C TYR A 30 -8.87 8.39 -3.66
N LEU A 31 -8.50 7.11 -3.61
CA LEU A 31 -9.46 6.03 -3.88
C LEU A 31 -10.56 5.92 -2.82
N ILE A 32 -10.26 6.26 -1.56
CA ILE A 32 -11.24 6.21 -0.46
C ILE A 32 -12.19 7.42 -0.48
N GLY A 33 -11.82 8.51 -1.17
CA GLY A 33 -12.72 9.63 -1.49
C GLY A 33 -13.26 10.38 -0.26
N TYR A 34 -12.50 10.44 0.84
CA TYR A 34 -12.90 11.18 2.03
C TYR A 34 -12.61 12.68 1.93
N ASP A 35 -11.64 13.11 1.12
CA ASP A 35 -11.21 14.51 1.10
C ASP A 35 -12.20 15.41 0.35
N GLN A 36 -12.47 16.61 0.89
CA GLN A 36 -13.28 17.65 0.24
C GLN A 36 -12.80 18.02 -1.17
N ILE A 37 -11.50 17.85 -1.47
CA ILE A 37 -10.95 18.18 -2.78
C ILE A 37 -11.27 17.13 -3.86
N ILE A 38 -11.98 16.03 -3.53
CA ILE A 38 -12.26 14.94 -4.47
C ILE A 38 -12.99 15.43 -5.74
N GLY A 39 -13.79 16.49 -5.64
CA GLY A 39 -14.48 17.13 -6.75
C GLY A 39 -13.67 18.17 -7.53
N ARG A 40 -12.39 18.39 -7.18
CA ARG A 40 -11.55 19.52 -7.64
C ARG A 40 -10.28 18.99 -8.34
N PRO A 41 -10.34 18.64 -9.65
CA PRO A 41 -9.25 17.94 -10.33
C PRO A 41 -7.89 18.65 -10.29
N LEU A 42 -7.86 19.98 -10.37
CA LEU A 42 -6.61 20.75 -10.30
C LEU A 42 -5.96 20.66 -8.92
N GLU A 43 -6.75 20.58 -7.85
CA GLU A 43 -6.24 20.42 -6.50
C GLU A 43 -5.78 18.99 -6.24
N LEU A 44 -6.47 17.99 -6.78
CA LEU A 44 -5.97 16.61 -6.76
C LEU A 44 -4.62 16.51 -7.49
N LEU A 45 -4.44 17.19 -8.62
CA LEU A 45 -3.15 17.25 -9.30
C LEU A 45 -2.10 18.00 -8.48
N GLY A 46 -2.48 19.11 -7.85
CA GLY A 46 -1.61 19.86 -6.94
C GLY A 46 -1.17 19.04 -5.73
N GLY A 47 -2.10 18.29 -5.11
CA GLY A 47 -1.83 17.41 -3.97
C GLY A 47 -0.81 16.32 -4.31
N LEU A 48 -0.82 15.80 -5.55
CA LEU A 48 0.20 14.84 -5.98
C LEU A 48 1.63 15.42 -5.98
N LEU A 49 1.82 16.75 -6.02
CA LEU A 49 3.15 17.34 -5.90
C LEU A 49 3.75 17.13 -4.50
N ILE A 50 2.93 16.92 -3.48
CA ILE A 50 3.37 16.64 -2.10
C ILE A 50 3.24 15.13 -1.80
N LEU A 51 2.12 14.53 -2.18
CA LEU A 51 1.81 13.14 -1.91
C LEU A 51 2.69 12.18 -2.70
N ALA A 52 3.08 12.50 -3.95
CA ALA A 52 3.97 11.62 -4.71
C ALA A 52 5.39 11.56 -4.13
N PRO A 53 6.00 12.69 -3.69
CA PRO A 53 7.19 12.65 -2.85
C PRO A 53 7.02 11.86 -1.55
N LEU A 54 5.90 12.02 -0.82
CA LEU A 54 5.70 11.37 0.48
C LEU A 54 5.46 9.86 0.37
N TYR A 55 4.51 9.44 -0.49
CA TYR A 55 4.08 8.06 -0.64
C TYR A 55 4.78 7.32 -1.77
N GLY A 56 4.81 7.96 -2.95
CA GLY A 56 5.29 7.35 -4.18
C GLY A 56 6.77 6.98 -4.13
N THR A 57 7.61 7.88 -3.60
CA THR A 57 9.06 7.62 -3.49
C THR A 57 9.33 6.45 -2.55
N VAL A 58 8.59 6.36 -1.44
CA VAL A 58 8.68 5.26 -0.47
C VAL A 58 8.29 3.94 -1.13
N ALA A 59 7.17 3.90 -1.86
CA ALA A 59 6.77 2.69 -2.60
C ALA A 59 7.85 2.24 -3.59
N VAL A 60 8.43 3.19 -4.34
CA VAL A 60 9.53 2.92 -5.28
C VAL A 60 10.78 2.41 -4.56
N LEU A 61 11.18 3.05 -3.45
CA LEU A 61 12.36 2.71 -2.66
C LEU A 61 12.24 1.35 -1.96
N ILE A 62 11.10 1.05 -1.35
CA ILE A 62 10.79 -0.26 -0.73
C ILE A 62 10.97 -1.36 -1.77
N ARG A 63 10.33 -1.19 -2.93
CA ARG A 63 10.41 -2.12 -4.04
C ARG A 63 11.85 -2.27 -4.52
N GLU A 64 12.56 -1.17 -4.70
CA GLU A 64 13.92 -1.15 -5.21
C GLU A 64 14.89 -1.86 -4.25
N ALA A 65 14.78 -1.62 -2.94
CA ALA A 65 15.57 -2.28 -1.91
C ALA A 65 15.32 -3.79 -1.87
N ALA A 66 14.05 -4.22 -1.97
CA ALA A 66 13.71 -5.63 -2.04
C ALA A 66 14.33 -6.30 -3.28
N ARG A 67 14.18 -5.70 -4.47
CA ARG A 67 14.68 -6.31 -5.72
C ARG A 67 16.21 -6.32 -5.83
N ARG A 68 16.89 -5.25 -5.41
CA ARG A 68 18.37 -5.18 -5.43
C ARG A 68 19.04 -6.20 -4.53
N THR A 69 18.40 -6.52 -3.41
CA THR A 69 18.98 -7.46 -2.45
C THR A 69 18.52 -8.91 -2.70
N GLY A 70 17.87 -9.17 -3.85
CA GLY A 70 17.35 -10.49 -4.23
C GLY A 70 16.20 -10.97 -3.35
N ARG A 71 15.50 -10.05 -2.68
CA ARG A 71 14.42 -10.32 -1.72
C ARG A 71 13.04 -10.13 -2.33
N GLY A 72 12.04 -10.65 -1.61
CA GLY A 72 10.67 -10.79 -2.06
C GLY A 72 9.66 -9.97 -1.23
N TRP A 73 8.40 -10.40 -1.31
CA TRP A 73 7.28 -9.82 -0.58
C TRP A 73 7.45 -9.70 0.94
N PRO A 74 8.11 -10.63 1.68
CA PRO A 74 8.33 -10.44 3.11
C PRO A 74 9.08 -9.13 3.44
N THR A 75 10.12 -8.81 2.66
CA THR A 75 10.86 -7.55 2.80
C THR A 75 10.00 -6.35 2.43
N ILE A 76 9.19 -6.45 1.37
CA ILE A 76 8.27 -5.37 0.98
C ILE A 76 7.29 -5.09 2.12
N VAL A 77 6.63 -6.11 2.67
CA VAL A 77 5.65 -5.96 3.77
C VAL A 77 6.30 -5.35 5.02
N LEU A 78 7.48 -5.82 5.42
CA LEU A 78 8.17 -5.30 6.61
C LEU A 78 8.65 -3.87 6.43
N LEU A 79 9.20 -3.52 5.26
CA LEU A 79 9.57 -2.13 4.97
C LEU A 79 8.33 -1.24 4.86
N SER A 80 7.24 -1.71 4.28
CA SER A 80 5.98 -0.96 4.25
C SER A 80 5.42 -0.71 5.65
N ALA A 81 5.54 -1.68 6.57
CA ALA A 81 5.15 -1.49 7.97
C ALA A 81 6.06 -0.49 8.68
N ALA A 82 7.38 -0.57 8.45
CA ALA A 82 8.34 0.37 9.00
C ALA A 82 8.07 1.80 8.53
N PHE A 83 7.89 2.00 7.23
CA PHE A 83 7.60 3.33 6.68
C PHE A 83 6.19 3.81 7.01
N GLY A 84 5.21 2.91 7.21
CA GLY A 84 3.91 3.27 7.74
C GLY A 84 3.98 3.82 9.16
N LEU A 85 4.80 3.21 10.03
CA LEU A 85 5.07 3.74 11.37
C LEU A 85 5.86 5.06 11.33
N VAL A 86 6.85 5.16 10.44
CA VAL A 86 7.60 6.42 10.26
C VAL A 86 6.64 7.54 9.84
N GLN A 87 5.74 7.27 8.91
CA GLN A 87 4.81 8.29 8.43
C GLN A 87 3.80 8.68 9.50
N ALA A 88 3.00 7.71 10.00
CA ALA A 88 1.92 7.96 10.95
C ALA A 88 2.41 8.35 12.37
N GLY A 89 3.65 7.98 12.72
CA GLY A 89 4.18 8.16 14.08
C GLY A 89 5.30 9.19 14.21
N LEU A 90 6.15 9.37 13.19
CA LEU A 90 7.28 10.31 13.25
C LEU A 90 7.08 11.55 12.40
N ILE A 91 6.42 11.42 11.24
CA ILE A 91 6.24 12.53 10.29
C ILE A 91 4.97 13.31 10.62
N ASP A 92 3.79 12.72 10.41
CA ASP A 92 2.51 13.41 10.65
C ASP A 92 2.02 13.29 12.10
N GLN A 93 2.55 12.31 12.84
CA GLN A 93 2.25 12.03 14.24
C GLN A 93 0.75 11.79 14.55
N SER A 94 -0.03 11.44 13.54
CA SER A 94 -1.45 11.09 13.62
C SER A 94 -1.76 9.96 14.61
N LEU A 95 -0.79 9.08 14.90
CA LEU A 95 -0.96 8.02 15.91
C LEU A 95 -1.12 8.58 17.33
N PHE A 96 -0.60 9.77 17.59
CA PHE A 96 -0.49 10.36 18.93
C PHE A 96 -1.27 11.66 19.08
N ASN A 97 -1.50 12.39 17.98
CA ASN A 97 -2.16 13.69 18.02
C ASN A 97 -3.68 13.51 18.23
N PRO A 98 -4.25 13.93 19.39
CA PRO A 98 -5.69 13.86 19.62
C PRO A 98 -6.49 14.80 18.72
N ASP A 99 -5.85 15.84 18.17
CA ASP A 99 -6.46 16.89 17.35
C ASP A 99 -5.96 16.83 15.89
N PHE A 100 -5.58 15.63 15.41
CA PHE A 100 -5.04 15.45 14.05
C PHE A 100 -6.05 15.82 12.96
N VAL A 101 -7.32 15.49 13.18
CA VAL A 101 -8.45 15.88 12.32
C VAL A 101 -9.45 16.64 13.17
N ASP A 102 -9.78 17.85 12.76
CA ASP A 102 -10.76 18.72 13.42
C ASP A 102 -12.20 18.30 13.06
N GLU A 103 -12.57 17.07 13.42
CA GLU A 103 -13.91 16.52 13.19
C GLU A 103 -14.35 15.62 14.36
N PRO A 104 -15.64 15.66 14.78
CA PRO A 104 -16.15 14.80 15.86
C PRO A 104 -16.02 13.29 15.59
N SER A 105 -15.86 12.89 14.32
CA SER A 105 -15.63 11.49 13.92
C SER A 105 -14.26 10.98 14.40
N TRP A 106 -13.27 11.85 14.54
CA TRP A 106 -11.92 11.49 14.97
C TRP A 106 -11.93 10.88 16.39
N ASP A 107 -12.50 11.59 17.36
CA ASP A 107 -12.57 11.11 18.73
C ASP A 107 -13.52 9.92 18.91
N ARG A 108 -14.61 9.90 18.14
CA ARG A 108 -15.54 8.75 18.11
C ARG A 108 -14.84 7.46 17.71
N ASP A 109 -13.84 7.57 16.85
CA ASP A 109 -13.06 6.44 16.36
C ASP A 109 -11.84 6.12 17.23
N ARG A 110 -11.17 7.15 17.75
CA ARG A 110 -9.94 7.07 18.53
C ARG A 110 -10.18 6.54 19.94
N LEU A 111 -11.12 7.15 20.67
CA LEU A 111 -11.32 6.98 22.11
C LEU A 111 -11.75 5.56 22.53
N PRO A 112 -12.64 4.84 21.80
CA PRO A 112 -13.13 3.53 22.25
C PRO A 112 -12.05 2.45 22.42
N THR A 113 -10.89 2.64 21.81
CA THR A 113 -9.75 1.71 21.87
C THR A 113 -8.46 2.41 22.27
N HIS A 114 -8.59 3.55 22.96
CA HIS A 114 -7.46 4.30 23.48
C HIS A 114 -6.73 3.50 24.56
N ILE A 115 -5.40 3.48 24.48
CA ILE A 115 -4.50 2.89 25.47
C ILE A 115 -3.77 4.06 26.15
N PRO A 116 -4.21 4.49 27.36
CA PRO A 116 -3.70 5.70 28.00
C PRO A 116 -2.18 5.70 28.18
N ASP A 117 -1.61 4.57 28.61
CA ASP A 117 -0.17 4.44 28.89
C ASP A 117 0.71 4.63 27.64
N LEU A 118 0.15 4.38 26.45
CA LEU A 118 0.83 4.55 25.17
C LEU A 118 0.44 5.85 24.46
N GLY A 119 -0.64 6.50 24.90
CA GLY A 119 -1.18 7.70 24.27
C GLY A 119 -1.64 7.47 22.83
N LEU A 120 -2.11 6.26 22.49
CA LEU A 120 -2.54 5.92 21.12
C LEU A 120 -3.83 5.09 21.11
N SER A 121 -4.49 5.04 19.96
CA SER A 121 -5.66 4.18 19.74
C SER A 121 -5.25 2.88 19.05
N ALA A 122 -5.65 1.73 19.58
CA ALA A 122 -5.36 0.44 18.96
C ALA A 122 -6.01 0.32 17.56
N LYS A 123 -7.20 0.91 17.38
CA LYS A 123 -7.86 1.04 16.07
C LYS A 123 -6.95 1.77 15.09
N TYR A 124 -6.51 2.99 15.41
CA TYR A 124 -5.70 3.80 14.50
C TYR A 124 -4.31 3.24 14.25
N LEU A 125 -3.67 2.65 15.27
CA LEU A 125 -2.43 1.91 15.05
C LEU A 125 -2.60 0.84 13.98
N LEU A 126 -3.68 0.04 14.07
CA LEU A 126 -3.95 -1.01 13.11
C LEU A 126 -4.31 -0.43 11.74
N SER A 127 -5.26 0.51 11.69
CA SER A 127 -5.76 1.10 10.45
C SER A 127 -4.70 1.88 9.69
N PHE A 128 -3.84 2.67 10.35
CA PHE A 128 -2.79 3.45 9.67
C PHE A 128 -1.65 2.56 9.22
N VAL A 129 -1.13 1.68 10.07
CA VAL A 129 -0.02 0.80 9.68
C VAL A 129 -0.46 -0.20 8.61
N ALA A 130 -1.62 -0.85 8.77
CA ALA A 130 -2.16 -1.75 7.74
C ALA A 130 -2.56 -0.97 6.47
N GLY A 131 -3.11 0.24 6.63
CA GLY A 131 -3.36 1.24 5.59
C GLY A 131 -2.15 1.41 4.69
N HIS A 132 -1.02 1.76 5.28
CA HIS A 132 0.26 1.93 4.59
C HIS A 132 0.78 0.63 3.96
N VAL A 133 0.72 -0.48 4.69
CA VAL A 133 1.19 -1.78 4.20
C VAL A 133 0.43 -2.22 2.95
N ILE A 134 -0.89 -2.12 2.99
CA ILE A 134 -1.77 -2.69 1.96
C ILE A 134 -2.04 -1.66 0.86
N TRP A 135 -2.62 -0.51 1.19
CA TRP A 135 -3.12 0.45 0.21
C TRP A 135 -2.06 1.42 -0.28
N SER A 136 -1.26 2.01 0.61
CA SER A 136 -0.26 2.99 0.18
C SER A 136 0.88 2.35 -0.59
N PHE A 137 1.35 1.16 -0.18
CA PHE A 137 2.60 0.58 -0.70
C PHE A 137 2.40 -0.78 -1.38
N GLY A 138 1.88 -1.78 -0.67
CA GLY A 138 1.88 -3.17 -1.13
C GLY A 138 1.07 -3.39 -2.40
N ALA A 139 -0.18 -2.94 -2.41
CA ALA A 139 -1.08 -3.09 -3.56
C ALA A 139 -0.59 -2.34 -4.82
N PRO A 140 -0.20 -1.05 -4.77
CA PRO A 140 0.31 -0.36 -5.94
C PRO A 140 1.61 -1.00 -6.47
N ILE A 141 2.53 -1.45 -5.60
CA ILE A 141 3.72 -2.21 -6.03
C ILE A 141 3.31 -3.47 -6.81
N ALA A 142 2.36 -4.26 -6.27
CA ALA A 142 1.89 -5.49 -6.92
C ALA A 142 1.26 -5.21 -8.29
N VAL A 143 0.42 -4.18 -8.39
CA VAL A 143 -0.29 -3.81 -9.62
C VAL A 143 0.71 -3.38 -10.70
N ILE A 144 1.66 -2.49 -10.37
CA ILE A 144 2.67 -2.04 -11.35
C ILE A 144 3.61 -3.18 -11.76
N GLU A 145 4.01 -4.06 -10.83
CA GLU A 145 4.80 -5.24 -11.18
C GLU A 145 4.04 -6.20 -12.09
N ALA A 146 2.72 -6.34 -11.92
CA ALA A 146 1.86 -7.16 -12.77
C ALA A 146 1.69 -6.58 -14.18
N CYS A 147 1.77 -5.25 -14.36
CA CYS A 147 1.77 -4.61 -15.68
C CYS A 147 2.96 -5.03 -16.54
N THR A 148 4.10 -5.41 -15.94
CA THR A 148 5.27 -5.89 -16.69
C THR A 148 6.04 -6.98 -15.94
N PRO A 149 5.53 -8.24 -15.94
CA PRO A 149 6.10 -9.35 -15.17
C PRO A 149 7.57 -9.61 -15.47
N ARG A 150 7.98 -9.41 -16.73
CA ARG A 150 9.37 -9.55 -17.21
C ARG A 150 10.37 -8.67 -16.44
N TYR A 151 9.94 -7.51 -15.95
CA TYR A 151 10.79 -6.56 -15.23
C TYR A 151 10.45 -6.43 -13.74
N ALA A 152 9.43 -7.15 -13.25
CA ALA A 152 8.96 -7.08 -11.88
C ALA A 152 10.06 -7.35 -10.85
N LYS A 153 10.94 -8.32 -11.12
CA LYS A 153 12.03 -8.70 -10.19
C LYS A 153 13.36 -7.95 -10.42
N ARG A 154 13.42 -6.99 -11.35
CA ARG A 154 14.67 -6.31 -11.73
C ARG A 154 14.74 -4.90 -11.16
N PRO A 155 15.89 -4.42 -10.64
CA PRO A 155 16.05 -3.01 -10.25
C PRO A 155 15.61 -2.05 -11.36
N TRP A 156 14.89 -0.99 -11.00
CA TRP A 156 14.42 0.03 -11.96
C TRP A 156 15.25 1.30 -11.93
N LEU A 157 15.90 1.60 -10.80
CA LEU A 157 16.67 2.82 -10.63
C LEU A 157 18.16 2.58 -10.86
N GLY A 158 18.92 3.68 -10.99
CA GLY A 158 20.36 3.72 -10.77
C GLY A 158 20.67 4.36 -9.41
N ARG A 159 21.95 4.64 -9.12
CA ARG A 159 22.33 5.38 -7.91
C ARG A 159 21.71 6.78 -7.87
N ALA A 160 21.79 7.51 -8.99
CA ALA A 160 21.19 8.83 -9.13
C ALA A 160 19.67 8.81 -8.86
N GLY A 161 18.95 7.85 -9.46
CA GLY A 161 17.51 7.72 -9.23
C GLY A 161 17.15 7.43 -7.77
N ILE A 162 17.95 6.61 -7.06
CA ILE A 162 17.77 6.38 -5.62
C ILE A 162 17.97 7.68 -4.85
N THR A 163 19.06 8.41 -5.12
CA THR A 163 19.33 9.70 -4.48
C THR A 163 18.19 10.68 -4.71
N THR A 164 17.66 10.78 -5.93
CA THR A 164 16.50 11.62 -6.23
C THR A 164 15.29 11.22 -5.39
N MET A 165 14.95 9.93 -5.31
CA MET A 165 13.80 9.47 -4.50
C MET A 165 13.98 9.79 -3.00
N VAL A 166 15.20 9.62 -2.47
CA VAL A 166 15.50 9.93 -1.06
C VAL A 166 15.37 11.42 -0.79
N VAL A 167 15.89 12.28 -1.67
CA VAL A 167 15.77 13.74 -1.53
C VAL A 167 14.31 14.18 -1.61
N LEU A 168 13.55 13.66 -2.59
CA LEU A 168 12.13 13.97 -2.72
C LEU A 168 11.34 13.52 -1.47
N TYR A 169 11.61 12.31 -0.96
CA TYR A 169 11.00 11.84 0.28
C TYR A 169 11.31 12.77 1.45
N ALA A 170 12.58 13.14 1.64
CA ALA A 170 12.99 14.02 2.73
C ALA A 170 12.30 15.40 2.65
N LEU A 171 12.15 15.96 1.44
CA LEU A 171 11.43 17.21 1.23
C LEU A 171 9.94 17.07 1.54
N GLY A 172 9.27 16.03 1.02
CA GLY A 172 7.86 15.77 1.30
C GLY A 172 7.59 15.52 2.79
N ALA A 173 8.44 14.71 3.42
CA ALA A 173 8.39 14.43 4.85
C ALA A 173 8.60 15.71 5.69
N ALA A 174 9.57 16.56 5.33
CA ALA A 174 9.82 17.81 6.05
C ALA A 174 8.64 18.78 5.97
N ILE A 175 7.99 18.89 4.80
CA ILE A 175 6.79 19.71 4.62
C ILE A 175 5.67 19.19 5.54
N ILE A 176 5.35 17.90 5.47
CA ILE A 176 4.24 17.32 6.26
C ILE A 176 4.54 17.37 7.75
N PHE A 177 5.77 17.08 8.17
CA PHE A 177 6.20 17.22 9.56
C PHE A 177 6.01 18.65 10.04
N ASN A 178 6.55 19.63 9.33
CA ASN A 178 6.43 21.03 9.70
C ASN A 178 4.96 21.49 9.78
N GLU A 179 4.08 21.00 8.91
CA GLU A 179 2.66 21.32 8.98
C GLU A 179 1.95 20.70 10.19
N HIS A 180 2.22 19.43 10.50
CA HIS A 180 1.48 18.70 11.54
C HIS A 180 2.09 18.81 12.94
N THR A 181 3.29 19.38 13.08
CA THR A 181 3.95 19.55 14.38
C THR A 181 4.01 20.99 14.90
N LYS A 182 3.15 21.88 14.38
CA LYS A 182 3.08 23.28 14.84
C LYS A 182 2.46 23.38 16.24
N ASP A 183 1.34 22.68 16.42
CA ASP A 183 0.52 22.77 17.63
C ASP A 183 0.58 21.49 18.48
N PHE A 184 1.20 20.43 17.97
CA PHE A 184 1.36 19.15 18.64
C PHE A 184 2.76 18.57 18.44
N MET A 185 3.32 17.94 19.47
CA MET A 185 4.54 17.14 19.35
C MET A 185 4.43 15.92 20.27
N ALA A 186 4.55 14.73 19.70
CA ALA A 186 4.59 13.48 20.43
C ALA A 186 5.77 13.46 21.40
N SER A 187 5.59 12.78 22.53
CA SER A 187 6.63 12.72 23.56
C SER A 187 7.91 12.06 23.02
N PRO A 188 9.09 12.40 23.58
CA PRO A 188 10.34 11.76 23.20
C PRO A 188 10.30 10.23 23.32
N ALA A 189 9.53 9.69 24.28
CA ALA A 189 9.33 8.25 24.45
C ALA A 189 8.53 7.64 23.29
N GLN A 190 7.45 8.29 22.84
CA GLN A 190 6.66 7.85 21.68
C GLN A 190 7.49 7.88 20.38
N LEU A 191 8.22 8.97 20.15
CA LEU A 191 9.11 9.11 18.99
C LEU A 191 10.24 8.08 19.03
N GLY A 192 10.93 7.94 20.16
CA GLY A 192 12.02 6.98 20.34
C GLY A 192 11.57 5.53 20.17
N THR A 193 10.41 5.17 20.74
CA THR A 193 9.85 3.82 20.62
C THR A 193 9.42 3.51 19.19
N THR A 194 8.75 4.46 18.52
CA THR A 194 8.33 4.31 17.12
C THR A 194 9.55 4.15 16.20
N ALA A 195 10.58 4.98 16.39
CA ALA A 195 11.83 4.88 15.64
C ALA A 195 12.53 3.53 15.89
N ALA A 196 12.59 3.06 17.14
CA ALA A 196 13.18 1.76 17.48
C ALA A 196 12.44 0.61 16.78
N ILE A 197 11.11 0.58 16.82
CA ILE A 197 10.29 -0.45 16.15
C ILE A 197 10.48 -0.40 14.63
N ALA A 198 10.47 0.80 14.02
CA ALA A 198 10.72 0.96 12.60
C ALA A 198 12.10 0.43 12.20
N VAL A 199 13.15 0.72 12.97
CA VAL A 199 14.51 0.18 12.75
C VAL A 199 14.53 -1.33 12.90
N LEU A 200 13.88 -1.91 13.92
CA LEU A 200 13.78 -3.36 14.09
C LEU A 200 13.08 -4.04 12.92
N LEU A 201 12.02 -3.43 12.38
CA LEU A 201 11.33 -3.93 11.18
C LEU A 201 12.24 -3.87 9.94
N VAL A 202 13.00 -2.78 9.76
CA VAL A 202 13.99 -2.66 8.67
C VAL A 202 15.06 -3.74 8.81
N ILE A 203 15.60 -3.95 10.02
CA ILE A 203 16.59 -5.00 10.29
C ILE A 203 15.98 -6.37 9.96
N ALA A 204 14.78 -6.67 10.46
CA ALA A 204 14.09 -7.93 10.19
C ALA A 204 13.87 -8.15 8.69
N ALA A 205 13.55 -7.09 7.94
CA ALA A 205 13.34 -7.15 6.49
C ALA A 205 14.57 -7.66 5.72
N PHE A 206 15.77 -7.47 6.27
CA PHE A 206 17.03 -7.92 5.68
C PHE A 206 17.66 -9.13 6.38
N VAL A 207 17.36 -9.38 7.65
CA VAL A 207 17.90 -10.54 8.38
C VAL A 207 17.09 -11.81 8.13
N LEU A 208 15.77 -11.70 7.88
CA LEU A 208 14.93 -12.87 7.67
C LEU A 208 15.42 -13.71 6.47
N PRO A 209 15.38 -15.05 6.59
CA PRO A 209 15.83 -15.95 5.54
C PRO A 209 15.16 -15.64 4.20
N ARG A 210 15.97 -15.63 3.14
CA ARG A 210 15.43 -15.56 1.78
C ARG A 210 14.53 -16.76 1.54
N ARG A 211 13.40 -16.52 0.88
CA ARG A 211 12.39 -17.55 0.64
C ARG A 211 13.00 -18.72 -0.14
N ARG A 212 12.78 -19.93 0.35
CA ARG A 212 13.22 -21.19 -0.28
C ARG A 212 12.53 -21.41 -1.64
N ALA A 213 13.06 -22.35 -2.41
CA ALA A 213 12.49 -22.75 -3.69
C ALA A 213 11.00 -23.10 -3.58
N ARG A 214 10.23 -22.76 -4.61
CA ARG A 214 8.79 -23.02 -4.64
C ARG A 214 8.52 -24.53 -4.64
N VAL A 215 7.62 -24.95 -3.76
CA VAL A 215 7.22 -26.34 -3.62
C VAL A 215 6.00 -26.65 -4.50
N PRO A 216 5.85 -27.88 -5.00
CA PRO A 216 4.61 -28.32 -5.65
C PRO A 216 3.40 -28.17 -4.71
N GLY A 217 2.22 -28.01 -5.29
CA GLY A 217 0.96 -28.05 -4.57
C GLY A 217 -0.07 -27.08 -5.11
N ARG A 218 -1.34 -27.49 -5.02
CA ARG A 218 -2.48 -26.73 -5.51
C ARG A 218 -2.64 -25.41 -4.76
N VAL A 219 -3.06 -24.40 -5.50
CA VAL A 219 -3.51 -23.11 -4.98
C VAL A 219 -4.97 -22.87 -5.41
N PRO A 220 -5.76 -22.10 -4.64
CA PRO A 220 -7.08 -21.68 -5.08
C PRO A 220 -7.00 -20.90 -6.40
N PRO A 221 -8.03 -20.95 -7.26
CA PRO A 221 -8.02 -20.18 -8.49
C PRO A 221 -7.95 -18.67 -8.20
N PRO A 222 -7.37 -17.83 -9.09
CA PRO A 222 -7.17 -16.40 -8.83
C PRO A 222 -8.44 -15.65 -8.43
N TRP A 223 -9.60 -15.96 -9.03
CA TRP A 223 -10.86 -15.30 -8.69
C TRP A 223 -11.26 -15.56 -7.23
N SER A 224 -11.03 -16.77 -6.72
CA SER A 224 -11.34 -17.14 -5.33
C SER A 224 -10.40 -16.41 -4.35
N VAL A 225 -9.13 -16.25 -4.72
CA VAL A 225 -8.18 -15.40 -3.97
C VAL A 225 -8.66 -13.95 -3.94
N GLY A 226 -9.14 -13.42 -5.07
CA GLY A 226 -9.69 -12.07 -5.16
C GLY A 226 -10.92 -11.89 -4.27
N CYS A 227 -11.91 -12.79 -4.34
CA CYS A 227 -13.10 -12.74 -3.49
C CYS A 227 -12.74 -12.84 -2.00
N GLY A 228 -11.86 -13.77 -1.62
CA GLY A 228 -11.39 -13.89 -0.24
C GLY A 228 -10.68 -12.62 0.23
N ALA A 229 -9.86 -12.01 -0.62
CA ALA A 229 -9.20 -10.74 -0.31
C ALA A 229 -10.20 -9.59 -0.15
N VAL A 230 -11.23 -9.49 -1.00
CA VAL A 230 -12.31 -8.49 -0.85
C VAL A 230 -12.99 -8.64 0.51
N VAL A 231 -13.31 -9.87 0.93
CA VAL A 231 -13.91 -10.12 2.24
C VAL A 231 -12.97 -9.67 3.36
N LEU A 232 -11.70 -10.08 3.33
CA LEU A 232 -10.74 -9.75 4.40
C LEU A 232 -10.44 -8.24 4.48
N TRP A 233 -10.25 -7.57 3.35
CA TRP A 233 -10.03 -6.12 3.31
C TRP A 233 -11.28 -5.34 3.68
N GLY A 234 -12.47 -5.80 3.27
CA GLY A 234 -13.75 -5.23 3.67
C GLY A 234 -13.98 -5.37 5.17
N THR A 235 -13.72 -6.56 5.75
CA THR A 235 -13.80 -6.78 7.20
C THR A 235 -12.87 -5.87 7.97
N HIS A 236 -11.64 -5.65 7.48
CA HIS A 236 -10.71 -4.71 8.09
C HIS A 236 -11.22 -3.27 8.05
N GLN A 237 -11.65 -2.77 6.89
CA GLN A 237 -12.07 -1.38 6.71
C GLN A 237 -13.41 -1.06 7.40
N LEU A 238 -14.33 -2.02 7.46
CA LEU A 238 -15.66 -1.87 8.07
C LEU A 238 -15.68 -2.27 9.56
N ALA A 239 -14.54 -2.62 10.14
CA ALA A 239 -14.46 -2.95 11.55
C ALA A 239 -14.88 -1.74 12.41
N PRO A 240 -15.80 -1.90 13.37
CA PRO A 240 -16.27 -0.80 14.20
C PRO A 240 -15.14 -0.23 15.07
N ALA A 241 -15.29 1.02 15.52
CA ALA A 241 -14.40 1.62 16.52
C ALA A 241 -14.66 1.01 17.92
N SER A 242 -14.18 -0.21 18.13
CA SER A 242 -14.29 -0.93 19.40
C SER A 242 -13.22 -2.02 19.47
N TRP A 243 -13.02 -2.60 20.66
CA TRP A 243 -12.12 -3.75 20.83
C TRP A 243 -12.55 -4.95 20.00
N THR A 244 -13.86 -5.15 19.79
CA THR A 244 -14.39 -6.16 18.86
C THR A 244 -13.93 -5.89 17.43
N GLY A 245 -13.99 -4.63 16.98
CA GLY A 245 -13.50 -4.24 15.66
C GLY A 245 -11.99 -4.43 15.51
N VAL A 246 -11.20 -4.08 16.54
CA VAL A 246 -9.75 -4.34 16.56
C VAL A 246 -9.47 -5.84 16.41
N ALA A 247 -10.19 -6.69 17.14
CA ALA A 247 -10.06 -8.14 17.03
C ALA A 247 -10.45 -8.67 15.63
N MET A 248 -11.53 -8.15 15.04
CA MET A 248 -11.96 -8.49 13.68
C MET A 248 -10.91 -8.12 12.63
N ALA A 249 -10.40 -6.89 12.69
CA ALA A 249 -9.37 -6.41 11.78
C ALA A 249 -8.06 -7.18 11.94
N ALA A 250 -7.63 -7.44 13.18
CA ALA A 250 -6.43 -8.25 13.45
C ALA A 250 -6.59 -9.69 12.94
N LEU A 251 -7.76 -10.29 13.11
CA LEU A 251 -8.07 -11.62 12.58
C LEU A 251 -8.03 -11.62 11.05
N ALA A 252 -8.64 -10.63 10.39
CA ALA A 252 -8.64 -10.52 8.94
C ALA A 252 -7.21 -10.40 8.37
N LEU A 253 -6.37 -9.56 8.99
CA LEU A 253 -4.96 -9.41 8.62
C LEU A 253 -4.17 -10.70 8.85
N THR A 254 -4.41 -11.40 9.96
CA THR A 254 -3.74 -12.67 10.30
C THR A 254 -4.13 -13.77 9.31
N LEU A 255 -5.40 -13.87 8.95
CA LEU A 255 -5.89 -14.81 7.94
C LEU A 255 -5.30 -14.51 6.56
N ALA A 256 -5.26 -13.22 6.17
CA ALA A 256 -4.64 -12.80 4.92
C ALA A 256 -3.15 -13.17 4.88
N ALA A 257 -2.41 -12.87 5.96
CA ALA A 257 -1.00 -13.22 6.09
C ALA A 257 -0.78 -14.73 6.04
N GLY A 258 -1.58 -15.52 6.76
CA GLY A 258 -1.54 -16.99 6.76
C GLY A 258 -1.77 -17.57 5.36
N CYS A 259 -2.82 -17.12 4.67
CA CYS A 259 -3.12 -17.50 3.28
C CYS A 259 -1.97 -17.15 2.34
N LEU A 260 -1.46 -15.91 2.40
CA LEU A 260 -0.35 -15.48 1.56
C LEU A 260 0.91 -16.29 1.83
N LEU A 261 1.28 -16.53 3.09
CA LEU A 261 2.43 -17.36 3.46
C LEU A 261 2.29 -18.79 2.93
N ARG A 262 1.10 -19.37 3.06
CA ARG A 262 0.77 -20.74 2.67
C ARG A 262 0.74 -20.98 1.17
N PHE A 263 0.17 -20.05 0.40
CA PHE A 263 -0.06 -20.23 -1.04
C PHE A 263 1.06 -19.64 -1.89
N SER A 264 1.66 -18.50 -1.51
CA SER A 264 2.68 -17.87 -2.37
C SER A 264 4.03 -18.58 -2.43
N GLY A 265 4.23 -19.62 -1.62
CA GLY A 265 5.34 -20.56 -1.73
C GLY A 265 5.12 -21.70 -2.74
N ARG A 266 3.91 -21.81 -3.31
CA ARG A 266 3.55 -22.88 -4.25
C ARG A 266 3.95 -22.53 -5.69
N ARG A 267 4.30 -23.54 -6.49
CA ARG A 267 4.71 -23.35 -7.90
C ARG A 267 3.62 -22.72 -8.74
N ASP A 268 2.37 -23.11 -8.50
CA ASP A 268 1.19 -22.65 -9.23
C ASP A 268 0.78 -21.21 -8.87
N TRP A 269 1.37 -20.64 -7.80
CA TRP A 269 1.16 -19.24 -7.46
C TRP A 269 1.87 -18.31 -8.45
N ASN A 270 1.09 -17.61 -9.25
CA ASN A 270 1.55 -16.76 -10.34
C ASN A 270 1.11 -15.29 -10.18
N HIS A 271 1.45 -14.46 -11.17
CA HIS A 271 1.15 -13.03 -11.15
C HIS A 271 -0.36 -12.72 -11.10
N ARG A 272 -1.22 -13.61 -11.61
CA ARG A 272 -2.66 -13.43 -11.57
C ARG A 272 -3.23 -13.53 -10.15
N HIS A 273 -2.66 -14.41 -9.33
CA HIS A 273 -3.04 -14.51 -7.91
C HIS A 273 -2.58 -13.29 -7.11
N VAL A 274 -1.38 -12.77 -7.40
CA VAL A 274 -0.88 -11.52 -6.81
C VAL A 274 -1.81 -10.36 -7.18
N LEU A 275 -2.13 -10.22 -8.48
CA LEU A 275 -3.05 -9.19 -8.98
C LEU A 275 -4.44 -9.31 -8.35
N ALA A 276 -4.98 -10.52 -8.18
CA ALA A 276 -6.28 -10.71 -7.56
C ALA A 276 -6.29 -10.26 -6.08
N ALA A 277 -5.25 -10.62 -5.31
CA ALA A 277 -5.15 -10.23 -3.91
C ALA A 277 -4.91 -8.72 -3.73
N SER A 278 -4.02 -8.13 -4.52
CA SER A 278 -3.71 -6.69 -4.44
C SER A 278 -4.77 -5.81 -5.08
N GLY A 279 -5.33 -6.24 -6.21
CA GLY A 279 -6.40 -5.53 -6.91
C GLY A 279 -7.66 -5.46 -6.07
N ALA A 280 -7.95 -6.49 -5.27
CA ALA A 280 -9.03 -6.45 -4.29
C ALA A 280 -8.90 -5.29 -3.30
N ALA A 281 -7.68 -4.89 -2.89
CA ALA A 281 -7.49 -3.76 -2.00
C ALA A 281 -7.91 -2.43 -2.66
N LEU A 282 -7.53 -2.22 -3.93
CA LEU A 282 -7.96 -1.05 -4.71
C LEU A 282 -9.48 -1.04 -4.90
N VAL A 283 -10.07 -2.18 -5.26
CA VAL A 283 -11.53 -2.32 -5.45
C VAL A 283 -12.27 -2.02 -4.15
N VAL A 284 -11.84 -2.57 -3.02
CA VAL A 284 -12.46 -2.30 -1.71
C VAL A 284 -12.36 -0.82 -1.36
N ASN A 285 -11.21 -0.17 -1.54
CA ASN A 285 -11.06 1.26 -1.24
C ASN A 285 -12.00 2.12 -2.11
N SER A 286 -12.00 1.87 -3.42
CA SER A 286 -12.86 2.61 -4.36
C SER A 286 -14.36 2.33 -4.19
N ALA A 287 -14.73 1.13 -3.75
CA ALA A 287 -16.12 0.80 -3.45
C ALA A 287 -16.58 1.46 -2.14
N LEU A 288 -15.72 1.52 -1.12
CA LEU A 288 -16.04 2.17 0.15
C LEU A 288 -16.19 3.68 0.04
N ALA A 289 -15.59 4.31 -0.97
CA ALA A 289 -15.78 5.75 -1.23
C ALA A 289 -17.25 6.18 -1.38
N PHE A 290 -18.15 5.25 -1.74
CA PHE A 290 -19.58 5.52 -1.83
C PHE A 290 -20.30 5.59 -0.47
N VAL A 291 -19.71 5.04 0.59
CA VAL A 291 -20.29 5.02 1.94
C VAL A 291 -19.50 5.84 2.95
N VAL A 292 -18.27 6.24 2.61
CA VAL A 292 -17.47 7.18 3.42
C VAL A 292 -18.04 8.58 3.29
N GLU A 293 -18.28 9.26 4.42
CA GLU A 293 -18.65 10.67 4.43
C GLU A 293 -17.42 11.52 4.12
N PRO A 294 -17.53 12.54 3.24
CA PRO A 294 -16.42 13.44 3.01
C PRO A 294 -16.16 14.31 4.25
N LEU A 295 -14.90 14.59 4.53
CA LEU A 295 -14.51 15.66 5.44
C LEU A 295 -14.90 17.00 4.80
N GLY A 296 -15.46 17.92 5.58
CA GLY A 296 -15.89 19.23 5.08
C GLY A 296 -17.05 19.20 4.09
N GLU A 297 -17.26 20.32 3.38
CA GLU A 297 -18.40 20.50 2.48
C GLU A 297 -18.09 20.04 1.05
N THR A 298 -18.80 19.02 0.57
CA THR A 298 -18.69 18.55 -0.82
C THR A 298 -20.05 18.20 -1.41
N SER A 299 -20.25 18.56 -2.68
CA SER A 299 -21.43 18.14 -3.44
C SER A 299 -21.46 16.62 -3.64
N TYR A 300 -22.42 15.93 -3.01
CA TYR A 300 -22.60 14.48 -3.13
C TYR A 300 -22.71 13.97 -4.58
N PRO A 301 -23.48 14.61 -5.49
CA PRO A 301 -23.49 14.21 -6.91
C PRO A 301 -22.11 14.25 -7.57
N VAL A 302 -21.28 15.27 -7.25
CA VAL A 302 -19.91 15.38 -7.77
C VAL A 302 -19.05 14.27 -7.19
N LYS A 303 -19.07 14.08 -5.87
CA LYS A 303 -18.33 13.01 -5.18
C LYS A 303 -18.65 11.64 -5.77
N TYR A 304 -19.92 11.28 -5.92
CA TYR A 304 -20.30 9.97 -6.45
C TYR A 304 -19.93 9.80 -7.93
N THR A 305 -19.95 10.88 -8.72
CA THR A 305 -19.45 10.85 -10.11
C THR A 305 -17.97 10.53 -10.14
N VAL A 306 -17.16 11.22 -9.34
CA VAL A 306 -15.71 10.97 -9.26
C VAL A 306 -15.42 9.57 -8.75
N ASN A 307 -16.12 9.11 -7.71
CA ASN A 307 -15.97 7.76 -7.16
C ASN A 307 -16.28 6.69 -8.21
N ALA A 308 -17.33 6.89 -9.02
CA ALA A 308 -17.67 5.99 -10.12
C ALA A 308 -16.57 5.94 -11.19
N VAL A 309 -16.01 7.09 -11.56
CA VAL A 309 -14.89 7.17 -12.51
C VAL A 309 -13.64 6.49 -11.96
N LEU A 310 -13.29 6.69 -10.69
CA LEU A 310 -12.14 6.06 -10.05
C LEU A 310 -12.32 4.54 -9.95
N LEU A 311 -13.48 4.07 -9.50
CA LEU A 311 -13.80 2.64 -9.43
C LEU A 311 -13.75 2.00 -10.82
N LEU A 312 -14.35 2.62 -11.84
CA LEU A 312 -14.32 2.12 -13.21
C LEU A 312 -12.87 2.07 -13.73
N SER A 313 -12.07 3.11 -13.46
CA SER A 313 -10.66 3.15 -13.84
C SER A 313 -9.85 2.02 -13.20
N VAL A 314 -10.08 1.72 -11.91
CA VAL A 314 -9.48 0.57 -11.22
C VAL A 314 -9.90 -0.74 -11.89
N LEU A 315 -11.20 -0.94 -12.15
CA LEU A 315 -11.70 -2.18 -12.77
C LEU A 315 -11.13 -2.39 -14.18
N LEU A 316 -11.08 -1.32 -15.00
CA LEU A 316 -10.51 -1.36 -16.34
C LEU A 316 -9.00 -1.65 -16.30
N LEU A 317 -8.26 -1.03 -15.38
CA LEU A 317 -6.84 -1.29 -15.18
C LEU A 317 -6.60 -2.76 -14.82
N LEU A 318 -7.32 -3.29 -13.83
CA LEU A 318 -7.16 -4.68 -13.38
C LEU A 318 -7.55 -5.68 -14.48
N ALA A 319 -8.65 -5.43 -15.21
CA ALA A 319 -9.08 -6.26 -16.33
C ALA A 319 -8.06 -6.27 -17.46
N PHE A 320 -7.50 -5.10 -17.80
CA PHE A 320 -6.45 -4.97 -18.80
C PHE A 320 -5.19 -5.76 -18.43
N ILE A 321 -4.76 -5.69 -17.17
CA ILE A 321 -3.59 -6.44 -16.70
C ILE A 321 -3.88 -7.95 -16.73
N ASP A 322 -5.03 -8.42 -16.22
CA ASP A 322 -5.40 -9.84 -16.23
C ASP A 322 -5.45 -10.39 -17.67
N HIS A 323 -6.01 -9.62 -18.61
CA HIS A 323 -6.03 -9.99 -20.03
C HIS A 323 -4.64 -10.14 -20.62
N ARG A 324 -3.72 -9.22 -20.32
CA ARG A 324 -2.31 -9.31 -20.76
C ARG A 324 -1.58 -10.51 -20.15
N LEU A 325 -1.84 -10.82 -18.89
CA LEU A 325 -1.27 -11.98 -18.22
C LEU A 325 -1.75 -13.29 -18.86
N ARG A 326 -3.06 -13.42 -19.13
CA ARG A 326 -3.63 -14.61 -19.80
C ARG A 326 -3.03 -14.86 -21.18
N ARG A 327 -2.90 -13.81 -22.00
CA ARG A 327 -2.29 -13.92 -23.33
C ARG A 327 -0.84 -14.38 -23.26
N SER A 328 -0.08 -13.86 -22.29
CA SER A 328 1.32 -14.23 -22.10
C SER A 328 1.48 -15.71 -21.70
N ASP A 329 0.60 -16.20 -20.82
CA ASP A 329 0.60 -17.61 -20.39
C ASP A 329 0.26 -18.56 -21.56
N GLN A 330 -0.70 -18.17 -22.42
CA GLN A 330 -1.07 -18.96 -23.61
C GLN A 330 0.07 -19.10 -24.63
N THR A 331 0.81 -18.02 -24.89
CA THR A 331 1.96 -18.06 -25.80
C THR A 331 3.07 -18.99 -25.29
N LEU A 332 3.32 -19.02 -23.98
CA LEU A 332 4.33 -19.91 -23.39
C LEU A 332 3.94 -21.39 -23.49
N VAL A 333 2.66 -21.71 -23.35
CA VAL A 333 2.15 -23.08 -23.52
C VAL A 333 2.32 -23.55 -24.97
N GLN A 334 2.01 -22.71 -25.96
CA GLN A 334 2.14 -23.08 -27.38
C GLN A 334 3.60 -23.31 -27.82
N VAL A 335 4.55 -22.49 -27.33
CA VAL A 335 5.98 -22.65 -27.65
C VAL A 335 6.60 -23.86 -26.96
N GLY A 336 6.08 -24.29 -25.80
CA GLY A 336 6.56 -25.50 -25.11
C GLY A 336 5.99 -26.81 -25.65
N SER A 337 4.96 -26.75 -26.50
CA SER A 337 4.33 -27.91 -27.16
C SER A 337 4.74 -28.09 -28.63
N SER A 338 5.66 -27.27 -29.13
CA SER A 338 6.28 -27.37 -30.47
C SER A 338 7.75 -27.77 -30.34
#